data_AF-A0A957NBD8-F1
#
_entry.id   AF-A0A957NBD8-F1
#
_cell.length_a   1.000
_cell.length_b   1.000
_cell.length_c   1.000
_cell.angle_alpha   90.00
_cell.angle_beta   90.00
_cell.angle_gamma   90.00
#
_symmetry.space_group_name_H-M   'P 1'
#
loop_
_entity.id
_entity.type
_entity.pdbx_description
1 polymer ?
#
loop_
_entity_poly.entity_id
_entity_poly.type
_entity_poly.pdbx_seq_one_letter_code
_entity_poly.pdbx_strand_id
1 'polypeptide(L)' 'MRLSRAQKKAKLEQAAAELIEALLDWDEENRAPTLSEIEDEVLLLRQRFGQEMATTVLAGQEQGAPVTSPACPGCG' A
#
# COMPACT_ATOMS: atom_id res chain seq x y z
N MET A 1 -15.85 8.77 -2.35
CA MET A 1 -16.51 7.76 -3.23
C MET A 1 -15.67 6.50 -3.25
N ARG A 2 -16.30 5.32 -3.19
CA ARG A 2 -15.59 4.04 -3.27
C ARG A 2 -15.09 3.83 -4.70
N LEU A 3 -13.80 3.51 -4.85
CA LEU A 3 -13.23 3.17 -6.14
C LEU A 3 -13.87 1.89 -6.68
N SER A 4 -14.23 1.90 -7.96
CA SER A 4 -14.64 0.68 -8.67
C SER A 4 -13.48 -0.30 -8.77
N ARG A 5 -13.79 -1.58 -9.05
CA ARG A 5 -12.73 -2.59 -9.29
C ARG A 5 -11.75 -2.15 -10.37
N ALA A 6 -12.25 -1.57 -11.47
CA ALA A 6 -11.41 -1.11 -12.57
C ALA A 6 -10.48 0.03 -12.14
N GLN A 7 -10.99 0.97 -11.35
CA GLN A 7 -10.18 2.08 -10.81
C GLN A 7 -9.12 1.58 -9.82
N LYS A 8 -9.47 0.65 -8.93
CA LYS A 8 -8.50 0.03 -8.01
C LYS A 8 -7.40 -0.69 -8.78
N LYS A 9 -7.78 -1.48 -9.79
CA LYS A 9 -6.85 -2.21 -10.64
C LYS A 9 -5.89 -1.24 -11.35
N ALA A 10 -6.41 -0.24 -12.05
CA ALA A 10 -5.59 0.74 -12.77
C ALA A 10 -4.60 1.47 -11.84
N LYS A 11 -5.07 1.88 -10.65
CA LYS A 11 -4.19 2.51 -9.65
C LYS A 11 -3.05 1.59 -9.20
N LEU A 12 -3.36 0.32 -8.91
CA LEU A 12 -2.35 -0.64 -8.46
C LEU A 12 -1.39 -1.05 -9.58
N GLU A 13 -1.86 -1.15 -10.83
CA GLU A 13 -1.00 -1.41 -11.99
C GLU A 13 -0.03 -0.26 -12.22
N GLN A 14 -0.49 0.99 -12.10
CA GLN A 14 0.40 2.15 -12.18
C GLN A 14 1.47 2.12 -11.07
N ALA A 15 1.07 1.93 -9.82
CA ALA A 15 2.01 1.87 -8.70
C ALA A 15 3.00 0.70 -8.83
N ALA A 16 2.57 -0.44 -9.37
CA ALA A 16 3.45 -1.57 -9.63
C ALA A 16 4.46 -1.26 -10.73
N ALA A 17 4.05 -0.59 -11.82
CA ALA A 17 4.97 -0.19 -12.88
C ALA A 17 6.07 0.75 -12.37
N GLU A 18 5.70 1.76 -11.59
CA GLU A 18 6.66 2.70 -10.99
C GLU A 18 7.69 1.99 -10.07
N LEU A 19 7.27 0.98 -9.32
CA LEU A 19 8.16 0.20 -8.45
C LEU A 19 9.06 -0.77 -9.22
N ILE A 20 8.58 -1.29 -10.37
CA ILE A 20 9.39 -2.13 -11.25
C ILE A 20 10.53 -1.30 -11.84
N GLU A 21 10.23 -0.11 -12.37
CA GLU A 21 11.27 0.79 -12.88
C GLU A 21 12.28 1.14 -11.76
N ALA A 22 11.81 1.46 -10.56
CA ALA A 22 12.70 1.75 -9.43
C ALA A 22 13.62 0.57 -9.05
N LEU A 23 13.13 -0.67 -9.12
CA LEU A 23 13.96 -1.86 -8.88
C LEU A 23 15.01 -2.05 -9.98
N LEU A 24 14.63 -1.83 -11.24
CA LEU A 24 15.53 -1.97 -12.39
C LEU A 24 16.61 -0.88 -12.37
N ASP A 25 16.24 0.37 -12.11
CA ASP A 25 17.19 1.48 -11.92
C ASP A 25 18.20 1.15 -10.81
N TRP A 26 17.71 0.63 -9.67
CA TRP A 26 18.58 0.19 -8.58
C TRP A 26 19.53 -0.95 -8.99
N ASP A 27 19.04 -1.96 -9.73
CA ASP A 27 19.86 -3.08 -10.21
C ASP A 27 20.96 -2.62 -11.17
N GLU A 28 20.64 -1.68 -12.07
CA GLU A 28 21.60 -1.10 -13.02
C GLU A 28 22.70 -0.29 -12.32
N GLU A 29 22.34 0.45 -11.27
CA GLU A 29 23.28 1.23 -10.45
C GLU A 29 24.13 0.34 -9.52
N ASN A 30 23.61 -0.81 -9.08
CA ASN A 30 24.24 -1.70 -8.11
C ASN A 30 24.72 -3.01 -8.76
N ARG A 31 25.78 -2.94 -9.56
CA ARG A 31 26.27 -4.07 -10.40
C ARG A 31 26.69 -5.37 -9.67
N ALA A 32 26.91 -5.34 -8.36
CA ALA A 32 27.31 -6.51 -7.58
C ALA A 32 26.84 -6.37 -6.12
N PRO A 33 25.51 -6.32 -5.89
CA PRO A 33 24.99 -6.12 -4.57
C PRO A 33 25.14 -7.42 -3.75
N THR A 34 25.31 -7.25 -2.45
CA THR A 34 25.22 -8.34 -1.49
C THR A 34 23.76 -8.79 -1.35
N LEU A 35 23.56 -10.00 -0.81
CA LEU A 35 22.21 -10.49 -0.53
C LEU A 35 21.44 -9.53 0.39
N SER A 36 22.10 -8.97 1.40
CA SER A 36 21.46 -8.04 2.34
C SER A 36 21.00 -6.75 1.65
N GLU A 37 21.77 -6.20 0.73
CA GLU A 37 21.37 -5.01 -0.04
C GLU A 37 20.16 -5.30 -0.94
N ILE A 38 20.12 -6.48 -1.57
CA ILE A 38 18.95 -6.93 -2.34
C ILE A 38 17.72 -7.06 -1.43
N GLU A 39 17.87 -7.69 -0.26
CA GLU A 39 16.79 -7.87 0.70
C GLU A 39 16.24 -6.53 1.21
N ASP A 40 17.13 -5.57 1.48
CA ASP A 40 16.77 -4.23 1.95
C ASP A 40 15.99 -3.45 0.88
N GLU A 41 16.45 -3.46 -0.37
CA GLU A 41 15.75 -2.76 -1.46
C GLU A 41 14.38 -3.40 -1.74
N VAL A 42 14.32 -4.74 -1.82
CA VAL A 42 13.05 -5.44 -2.03
C VAL A 42 12.09 -5.21 -0.86
N LEU A 43 12.59 -5.16 0.37
CA LEU A 43 11.79 -4.84 1.56
C LEU A 43 11.21 -3.42 1.48
N LEU A 44 12.02 -2.44 1.10
CA LEU A 44 11.61 -1.05 0.91
C LEU A 44 10.47 -0.94 -0.12
N LEU A 45 10.66 -1.52 -1.31
CA LEU A 45 9.66 -1.51 -2.38
C LEU A 45 8.38 -2.23 -1.96
N ARG A 46 8.50 -3.37 -1.25
CA ARG A 46 7.34 -4.11 -0.71
C ARG A 46 6.54 -3.26 0.28
N GLN A 47 7.21 -2.51 1.17
CA GLN A 47 6.52 -1.64 2.13
C GLN A 47 5.76 -0.53 1.40
N ARG A 48 6.40 0.11 0.41
CA ARG A 48 5.76 1.15 -0.43
C ARG A 48 4.52 0.60 -1.14
N PHE A 49 4.63 -0.54 -1.82
CA PHE A 49 3.48 -1.14 -2.49
C PHE A 49 2.40 -1.58 -1.50
N GLY A 50 2.81 -2.14 -0.36
CA GLY A 50 1.90 -2.53 0.73
C GLY A 50 1.03 -1.38 1.20
N GLN A 51 1.62 -0.18 1.35
CA GLN A 51 0.90 1.02 1.72
C GLN A 51 -0.11 1.45 0.65
N GLU A 52 0.25 1.40 -0.64
CA GLU A 52 -0.68 1.72 -1.74
C GLU A 52 -1.82 0.70 -1.85
N MET A 53 -1.53 -0.59 -1.67
CA MET A 53 -2.54 -1.64 -1.61
C MET A 53 -3.51 -1.38 -0.46
N ALA A 54 -3.00 -1.16 0.75
CA ALA A 54 -3.81 -0.88 1.94
C ALA A 54 -4.69 0.36 1.72
N THR A 55 -4.09 1.46 1.27
CA THR A 55 -4.81 2.72 0.98
C THR A 55 -5.89 2.52 -0.08
N THR A 56 -5.61 1.76 -1.14
CA THR A 56 -6.55 1.50 -2.24
C THR A 56 -7.74 0.63 -1.81
N VAL A 57 -7.53 -0.33 -0.91
CA VAL A 57 -8.63 -1.15 -0.39
C VAL A 57 -9.43 -0.43 0.70
N LEU A 58 -8.77 0.38 1.53
CA LEU A 58 -9.39 1.22 2.56
C LEU A 58 -10.16 2.40 1.97
N ALA A 59 -9.72 2.95 0.83
CA ALA A 59 -10.43 4.00 0.10
C ALA A 59 -11.80 3.48 -0.36
N GLY A 60 -12.84 3.85 0.39
CA GLY A 60 -14.21 3.42 0.17
C GLY A 60 -14.71 2.32 1.10
N GLN A 61 -13.96 1.97 2.15
CA GLN A 61 -14.64 1.62 3.39
C GLN A 61 -15.36 2.88 3.84
N GLU A 62 -16.70 2.82 3.88
CA GLU A 62 -17.47 3.87 4.53
C GLU A 62 -16.86 4.04 5.93
N GLN A 63 -16.61 5.29 6.33
CA GLN A 63 -16.41 5.60 7.75
C GLN A 63 -17.50 4.83 8.46
N GLY A 64 -17.13 3.78 9.21
CA GLY A 64 -18.10 2.86 9.78
C GLY A 64 -19.20 3.69 10.40
N ALA A 65 -20.47 3.33 10.14
CA ALA A 65 -21.62 3.99 10.74
C ALA A 65 -21.25 4.39 12.17
N PRO A 66 -21.42 5.67 12.57
CA PRO A 66 -20.84 6.20 13.79
C PRO A 66 -21.06 5.17 14.89
N VAL A 67 -19.95 4.65 15.43
CA VAL A 67 -20.02 3.61 16.45
C VAL A 67 -20.89 4.20 17.55
N THR A 68 -22.11 3.70 17.68
CA THR A 68 -22.98 4.08 18.78
C THR A 68 -22.26 3.60 20.02
N SER A 69 -21.63 4.52 20.75
CA SER A 69 -21.06 4.18 22.05
C SER A 69 -22.19 3.58 22.87
N PRO A 70 -22.06 2.33 23.37
CA PRO A 70 -23.05 1.79 24.27
C PRO A 70 -23.10 2.74 25.47
N ALA A 71 -24.27 3.31 25.75
CA ALA A 71 -24.43 4.21 26.87
C ALA A 71 -24.03 3.48 28.15
N CYS A 72 -23.10 4.05 28.91
CA CYS A 72 -22.70 3.46 30.19
C CYS A 72 -23.91 3.49 31.13
N PRO A 73 -24.34 2.35 31.72
CA PRO A 73 -25.49 2.32 32.63
C PRO A 73 -25.31 3.21 33.88
N GLY A 74 -24.08 3.63 34.19
CA GLY A 74 -23.75 4.45 35.36
C GLY A 74 -23.43 5.92 35.07
N CYS A 75 -23.01 6.29 33.85
CA CYS A 75 -22.53 7.67 33.61
C CYS A 75 -22.80 8.24 32.22
N GLY A 76 -23.35 7.46 31.28
CA GLY A 76 -23.41 7.86 29.86
C GLY A 76 -22.07 7.65 29.18
#